data_AF-A0A369VZI6-F1
#
_entry.id   AF-A0A369VZI6-F1
#
_cell.length_a   1.000
_cell.length_b   1.000
_cell.length_c   1.000
_cell.angle_alpha   90.00
_cell.angle_beta   90.00
_cell.angle_gamma   90.00
#
_symmetry.space_group_name_H-M   'P 1'
#
loop_
_entity.id
_entity.type
_entity.pdbx_description
1 polymer ?
#
loop_
_entity_poly.entity_id
_entity_poly.type
_entity_poly.pdbx_seq_one_letter_code
_entity_poly.pdbx_strand_id
1 'polypeptide(L)'
;SFQYVTLISGQLVALLVLLVLQSILSETALDAWGWRIPFLIGGVLAVIVFWLRRRLAETESFEKRGGGQSSMFALFRHHPREVGLVILLTAGGTLAFYAYSIYLQKFLVNTSGFDRATASQINAAALFGFMLIQPLAGALSDRIGRKPLMIGFGVLGVLLTWPIFTTLESVHSPMLAFLIMLGALAIVTGYTS
;
A
#
# COMPACT_ATOMS: atom_id res chain seq x y z
N SER A 1 0.94 -12.75 -2.65
CA SER A 1 -0.45 -12.28 -2.85
C SER A 1 -0.61 -11.52 -4.16
N PHE A 2 -1.39 -12.04 -5.12
CA PHE A 2 -1.62 -11.36 -6.42
C PHE A 2 -2.41 -10.03 -6.24
N GLN A 3 -3.26 -9.94 -5.21
CA GLN A 3 -4.06 -8.76 -4.88
C GLN A 3 -3.20 -7.55 -4.48
N TYR A 4 -2.18 -7.75 -3.63
CA TYR A 4 -1.28 -6.65 -3.24
C TYR A 4 -0.41 -6.18 -4.40
N VAL A 5 0.06 -7.10 -5.25
CA VAL A 5 0.80 -6.73 -6.47
C VAL A 5 -0.07 -5.86 -7.38
N THR A 6 -1.35 -6.20 -7.60
CA THR A 6 -2.26 -5.35 -8.39
C THR A 6 -2.51 -3.98 -7.74
N LEU A 7 -2.63 -3.91 -6.41
CA LEU A 7 -2.80 -2.64 -5.69
C LEU A 7 -1.57 -1.73 -5.84
N ILE A 8 -0.39 -2.27 -5.59
CA ILE A 8 0.88 -1.52 -5.69
C ILE A 8 1.13 -1.11 -7.14
N SER A 9 0.85 -1.98 -8.11
CA SER A 9 0.98 -1.66 -9.53
C SER A 9 0.07 -0.49 -9.93
N GLY A 10 -1.19 -0.48 -9.46
CA GLY A 10 -2.10 0.65 -9.68
C GLY A 10 -1.58 1.95 -9.08
N GLN A 11 -1.04 1.89 -7.85
CA GLN A 11 -0.43 3.04 -7.19
C GLN A 11 0.81 3.54 -7.93
N LEU A 12 1.65 2.65 -8.46
CA LEU A 12 2.80 2.98 -9.27
C LEU A 12 2.42 3.65 -10.59
N VAL A 13 1.37 3.17 -11.26
CA VAL A 13 0.85 3.83 -12.47
C VAL A 13 0.35 5.23 -12.16
N ALA A 14 -0.37 5.41 -11.04
CA ALA A 14 -0.81 6.73 -10.60
C ALA A 14 0.37 7.68 -10.29
N LEU A 15 1.40 7.18 -9.60
CA LEU A 15 2.62 7.94 -9.33
C LEU A 15 3.41 8.26 -10.60
N LEU A 16 3.46 7.34 -11.57
CA LEU A 16 4.09 7.58 -12.86
C LEU A 16 3.41 8.74 -13.58
N VAL A 17 2.08 8.74 -13.63
CA VAL A 17 1.30 9.86 -14.20
C VAL A 17 1.63 11.17 -13.48
N LEU A 18 1.69 11.15 -12.14
CA LEU A 18 2.05 12.34 -11.35
C LEU A 18 3.46 12.85 -11.69
N LEU A 19 4.45 11.96 -11.76
CA LEU A 19 5.84 12.32 -12.07
C LEU A 19 5.98 12.88 -13.49
N VAL A 20 5.28 12.28 -14.46
CA VAL A 20 5.24 12.81 -15.83
C VAL A 20 4.68 14.22 -15.81
N LEU A 21 3.53 14.45 -15.16
CA LEU A 21 2.94 15.78 -15.07
C LEU A 21 3.85 16.79 -14.38
N GLN A 22 4.54 16.41 -13.31
CA GLN A 22 5.53 17.27 -12.64
C GLN A 22 6.76 17.57 -13.50
N SER A 23 7.12 16.71 -14.45
CA SER A 23 8.24 16.95 -15.37
C SER A 23 7.91 17.93 -16.50
N ILE A 24 6.62 18.06 -16.87
CA ILE A 24 6.18 18.89 -18.01
C ILE A 24 5.46 20.18 -17.59
N LEU A 25 4.95 20.27 -16.35
CA LEU A 25 4.20 21.41 -15.85
C LEU A 25 4.89 22.05 -14.65
N SER A 26 4.85 23.38 -14.56
CA SER A 26 5.22 24.11 -13.35
C SER A 26 4.24 23.83 -12.21
N GLU A 27 4.65 24.03 -10.96
CA GLU A 27 3.79 23.88 -9.79
C GLU A 27 2.49 24.70 -9.91
N THR A 28 2.60 25.94 -10.40
CA THR A 28 1.46 26.82 -10.63
C THR A 28 0.46 26.27 -11.66
N ALA A 29 0.94 25.61 -12.71
CA ALA A 29 0.10 25.01 -13.74
C ALA A 29 -0.54 23.70 -13.26
N LEU A 30 0.17 22.91 -12.45
CA LEU A 30 -0.36 21.71 -11.81
C LEU A 30 -1.56 22.03 -10.91
N ASP A 31 -1.42 23.04 -10.06
CA ASP A 31 -2.47 23.47 -9.13
C ASP A 31 -3.65 24.14 -9.86
N ALA A 32 -3.37 24.94 -10.90
CA ALA A 32 -4.43 25.57 -11.69
C ALA A 32 -5.26 24.56 -12.49
N TRP A 33 -4.61 23.60 -13.16
CA TRP A 33 -5.32 22.67 -14.03
C TRP A 33 -4.75 21.28 -14.25
N GLY A 34 -3.45 21.05 -14.03
CA GLY A 34 -2.82 19.75 -14.25
C GLY A 34 -3.48 18.61 -13.46
N TRP A 35 -4.06 18.91 -12.30
CA TRP A 35 -4.80 17.94 -11.48
C TRP A 35 -5.98 17.27 -12.20
N ARG A 36 -6.54 17.87 -13.27
CA ARG A 36 -7.66 17.30 -14.03
C ARG A 36 -7.26 16.07 -14.86
N ILE A 37 -5.99 15.98 -15.29
CA ILE A 37 -5.50 14.89 -16.14
C ILE A 37 -5.58 13.52 -15.42
N PRO A 38 -5.07 13.36 -14.18
CA PRO A 38 -5.23 12.13 -13.42
C PRO A 38 -6.69 11.72 -13.21
N PHE A 39 -7.61 12.68 -12.97
CA PHE A 39 -9.04 12.39 -12.83
C PHE A 39 -9.66 11.90 -14.12
N LEU A 40 -9.30 12.47 -15.27
CA LEU A 40 -9.79 12.00 -16.57
C LEU A 40 -9.33 10.56 -16.83
N ILE A 41 -8.05 10.26 -16.58
CA ILE A 41 -7.50 8.91 -16.70
C ILE A 41 -8.25 7.94 -15.77
N GLY A 42 -8.44 8.32 -14.50
CA GLY A 42 -9.21 7.53 -13.53
C GLY A 42 -10.66 7.29 -13.97
N GLY A 43 -11.31 8.30 -14.57
CA GLY A 43 -12.66 8.19 -15.11
C GLY A 43 -12.76 7.19 -16.27
N VAL A 44 -11.81 7.23 -17.22
CA VAL A 44 -11.74 6.26 -18.33
C VAL A 44 -11.52 4.85 -17.79
N LEU A 45 -10.59 4.68 -16.85
CA LEU A 45 -10.35 3.38 -16.20
C LEU A 45 -11.59 2.86 -15.47
N ALA A 46 -12.36 3.72 -14.81
CA ALA A 46 -13.60 3.33 -14.14
C ALA A 46 -14.64 2.78 -15.12
N VAL A 47 -14.78 3.40 -16.30
CA VAL A 47 -15.67 2.91 -17.37
C VAL A 47 -15.21 1.54 -17.89
N ILE A 48 -13.90 1.36 -18.08
CA ILE A 48 -13.32 0.07 -18.50
C ILE A 48 -13.59 -1.01 -17.45
N VAL A 49 -13.35 -0.72 -16.17
CA VAL A 49 -13.64 -1.65 -15.06
C VAL A 49 -15.12 -1.99 -15.01
N PHE A 50 -16.01 -1.01 -15.19
CA PHE A 50 -17.45 -1.25 -15.25
C PHE A 50 -17.84 -2.16 -16.42
N TRP A 51 -17.22 -1.98 -17.59
CA TRP A 51 -17.46 -2.85 -18.74
C TRP A 51 -16.93 -4.28 -18.53
N LEU A 52 -15.73 -4.43 -17.97
CA LEU A 52 -15.15 -5.73 -17.61
C LEU A 52 -16.02 -6.46 -16.57
N ARG A 53 -16.49 -5.75 -15.54
CA ARG A 53 -17.33 -6.32 -14.48
C ARG A 53 -18.66 -6.86 -15.00
N ARG A 54 -19.21 -6.32 -16.09
CA ARG A 54 -20.45 -6.84 -16.69
C ARG A 54 -20.32 -8.22 -17.31
N ARG A 55 -19.10 -8.72 -17.55
CA ARG A 55 -18.85 -10.04 -18.18
C ARG A 55 -18.31 -11.09 -17.21
N LEU A 56 -18.08 -10.73 -15.95
CA LEU A 56 -17.70 -11.70 -14.93
C LEU A 56 -18.95 -12.47 -14.49
N ALA A 57 -18.99 -13.76 -14.77
CA ALA A 57 -19.98 -14.66 -14.20
C ALA A 57 -19.85 -14.64 -12.67
N GLU A 58 -20.98 -14.59 -11.96
CA GLU A 58 -20.95 -14.76 -10.51
C GLU A 58 -20.33 -16.13 -10.19
N THR A 59 -19.36 -16.13 -9.28
CA THR A 59 -18.67 -17.35 -8.84
C THR A 59 -19.71 -18.37 -8.35
N GLU A 60 -19.59 -19.65 -8.75
CA GLU A 60 -20.48 -20.76 -8.31
C GLU A 60 -20.66 -20.86 -6.77
N SER A 61 -19.77 -20.24 -6.00
CA SER A 61 -19.84 -20.16 -4.54
C SER A 61 -20.96 -19.26 -4.01
N PHE A 62 -21.53 -18.38 -4.84
CA PHE A 62 -22.75 -17.62 -4.54
C PHE A 62 -24.00 -18.46 -4.78
N GLU A 63 -24.06 -19.28 -5.83
CA GLU A 63 -25.22 -20.12 -6.13
C GLU A 63 -25.39 -21.31 -5.18
N LYS A 64 -24.30 -21.91 -4.70
CA LYS A 64 -24.35 -23.08 -3.79
C LYS A 64 -24.67 -22.73 -2.33
N ARG A 65 -24.63 -21.46 -1.95
CA ARG A 65 -24.99 -21.00 -0.59
C ARG A 65 -26.46 -20.60 -0.56
N GLY A 66 -27.34 -21.59 -0.54
CA GLY A 66 -28.77 -21.37 -0.31
C GLY A 66 -29.00 -20.58 0.98
N GLY A 67 -29.35 -19.30 0.85
CA GLY A 67 -30.17 -18.49 1.77
C GLY A 67 -29.74 -18.35 3.25
N GLY A 68 -28.65 -18.95 3.70
CA GLY A 68 -28.19 -18.83 5.08
C GLY A 68 -27.47 -17.51 5.29
N GLN A 69 -28.17 -16.47 5.74
CA GLN A 69 -27.50 -15.29 6.30
C GLN A 69 -26.63 -15.75 7.46
N SER A 70 -25.32 -15.89 7.21
CA SER A 70 -24.32 -15.95 8.27
C SER A 70 -24.49 -14.68 9.11
N SER A 71 -25.13 -14.81 10.26
CA SER A 71 -25.41 -13.66 11.11
C SER A 71 -24.06 -13.15 11.61
N MET A 72 -23.65 -11.99 11.12
CA MET A 72 -22.43 -11.31 11.55
C MET A 72 -22.36 -11.22 13.08
N PHE A 73 -23.52 -11.07 13.73
CA PHE A 73 -23.68 -11.10 15.19
C PHE A 73 -23.31 -12.44 15.85
N ALA A 74 -23.56 -13.58 15.20
CA ALA A 74 -23.16 -14.89 15.72
C ALA A 74 -21.63 -15.03 15.80
N LEU A 75 -20.90 -14.43 14.85
CA LEU A 75 -19.45 -14.37 14.84
C LEU A 75 -18.90 -13.56 16.03
N PHE A 76 -19.45 -12.36 16.28
CA PHE A 76 -19.06 -11.55 17.45
C PHE A 76 -19.43 -12.22 18.79
N ARG A 77 -20.51 -13.00 18.83
CA ARG A 77 -20.98 -13.67 20.05
C ARG A 77 -20.23 -14.98 20.36
N HIS A 78 -19.84 -15.74 19.35
CA HIS A 78 -19.22 -17.06 19.54
C HIS A 78 -17.70 -17.04 19.41
N HIS A 79 -17.13 -16.04 18.72
CA HIS A 79 -15.69 -15.92 18.46
C HIS A 79 -15.14 -14.51 18.71
N PRO A 80 -15.38 -13.88 19.88
CA PRO A 80 -14.99 -12.48 20.13
C PRO A 80 -13.46 -12.28 20.11
N ARG A 81 -12.68 -13.29 20.52
CA ARG A 81 -11.21 -13.21 20.52
C ARG A 81 -10.64 -13.24 19.11
N GLU A 82 -11.14 -14.15 18.28
CA GLU A 82 -10.73 -14.32 16.89
C GLU A 82 -11.14 -13.11 16.06
N VAL A 83 -12.36 -12.60 16.27
CA VAL A 83 -12.83 -11.37 15.63
C VAL A 83 -11.96 -10.17 16.05
N GLY A 84 -11.69 -10.01 17.34
CA GLY A 84 -10.81 -8.94 17.83
C GLY A 84 -9.40 -9.03 17.25
N LEU A 85 -8.83 -10.23 17.15
CA LEU A 85 -7.51 -10.46 16.57
C LEU A 85 -7.48 -10.08 15.08
N VAL A 86 -8.48 -10.51 14.30
CA VAL A 86 -8.60 -10.17 12.88
C VAL A 86 -8.76 -8.66 12.68
N ILE A 87 -9.59 -8.00 13.50
CA ILE A 87 -9.78 -6.54 13.46
C ILE A 87 -8.46 -5.83 13.75
N LEU A 88 -7.78 -6.15 14.85
CA LEU A 88 -6.53 -5.50 15.24
C LEU A 88 -5.42 -5.73 14.23
N LEU A 89 -5.30 -6.95 13.73
CA LEU A 89 -4.33 -7.30 12.70
C LEU A 89 -4.60 -6.53 11.39
N THR A 90 -5.86 -6.43 10.99
CA THR A 90 -6.24 -5.71 9.77
C THR A 90 -6.04 -4.20 9.94
N ALA A 91 -6.44 -3.65 11.08
CA ALA A 91 -6.24 -2.25 11.42
C ALA A 91 -4.75 -1.89 11.47
N GLY A 92 -3.94 -2.69 12.18
CA GLY A 92 -2.50 -2.49 12.30
C GLY A 92 -1.76 -2.66 10.96
N GLY A 93 -2.11 -3.69 10.19
CA GLY A 93 -1.56 -3.89 8.85
C GLY A 93 -1.90 -2.76 7.89
N THR A 94 -3.15 -2.28 7.90
CA THR A 94 -3.60 -1.15 7.08
C THR A 94 -2.93 0.15 7.51
N LEU A 95 -2.82 0.38 8.82
CA LEU A 95 -2.15 1.56 9.37
C LEU A 95 -0.68 1.59 8.97
N ALA A 96 0.05 0.48 9.15
CA ALA A 96 1.46 0.38 8.77
C ALA A 96 1.63 0.55 7.25
N PHE A 97 0.76 -0.07 6.45
CA PHE A 97 0.79 0.08 4.99
C PHE A 97 0.65 1.54 4.58
N TYR A 98 -0.33 2.29 5.11
CA TYR A 98 -0.49 3.70 4.78
C TYR A 98 0.59 4.61 5.38
N ALA A 99 1.06 4.30 6.58
CA ALA A 99 2.16 5.02 7.21
C ALA A 99 3.42 4.98 6.33
N TYR A 100 3.73 3.81 5.76
CA TYR A 100 4.95 3.65 4.98
C TYR A 100 4.78 3.96 3.48
N SER A 101 3.62 3.68 2.87
CA SER A 101 3.43 3.92 1.43
C SER A 101 3.02 5.35 1.07
N ILE A 102 2.34 6.06 2.00
CA ILE A 102 1.81 7.41 1.75
C ILE A 102 2.43 8.43 2.69
N TYR A 103 2.44 8.14 4.00
CA TYR A 103 2.82 9.14 4.99
C TYR A 103 4.33 9.42 4.97
N LEU A 104 5.20 8.44 4.73
CA LEU A 104 6.65 8.66 4.58
C LEU A 104 6.97 9.69 3.48
N GLN A 105 6.27 9.66 2.34
CA GLN A 105 6.43 10.69 1.30
C GLN A 105 6.06 12.09 1.83
N LYS A 106 4.94 12.21 2.55
CA LYS A 106 4.54 13.48 3.16
C LYS A 106 5.53 13.95 4.22
N PHE A 107 6.11 13.02 4.98
CA PHE A 107 7.11 13.31 5.99
C PHE A 107 8.40 13.86 5.37
N LEU A 108 8.84 13.30 4.23
CA LEU A 108 9.98 13.84 3.49
C LEU A 108 9.78 15.30 3.05
N VAL A 109 8.57 15.64 2.60
CA VAL A 109 8.24 17.00 2.16
C VAL A 109 8.09 17.96 3.34
N ASN A 110 7.30 17.57 4.35
CA ASN A 110 6.88 18.48 5.41
C ASN A 110 7.88 18.58 6.57
N THR A 111 8.68 17.54 6.81
CA THR A 111 9.58 17.46 7.97
C THR A 111 11.04 17.47 7.55
N SER A 112 11.44 16.56 6.64
CA SER A 112 12.84 16.43 6.22
C SER A 112 13.28 17.52 5.22
N GLY A 113 12.35 18.32 4.71
CA GLY A 113 12.61 19.48 3.86
C GLY A 113 12.93 19.16 2.39
N PHE A 114 12.62 17.95 1.91
CA PHE A 114 12.77 17.63 0.48
C PHE A 114 11.74 18.39 -0.36
N ASP A 115 12.11 18.73 -1.60
CA ASP A 115 11.14 19.19 -2.56
C ASP A 115 10.10 18.09 -2.89
N ARG A 116 8.92 18.51 -3.37
CA ARG A 116 7.81 17.58 -3.68
C ARG A 116 8.14 16.60 -4.80
N ALA A 117 8.91 17.00 -5.80
CA ALA A 117 9.29 16.18 -6.94
C ALA A 117 10.26 15.08 -6.51
N THR A 118 11.34 15.44 -5.82
CA THR A 118 12.33 14.54 -5.24
C THR A 118 11.68 13.55 -4.26
N ALA A 119 10.82 14.01 -3.35
CA ALA A 119 10.09 13.11 -2.45
C ALA A 119 9.17 12.13 -3.20
N SER A 120 8.52 12.59 -4.28
CA SER A 120 7.68 11.74 -5.14
C SER A 120 8.51 10.70 -5.90
N GLN A 121 9.70 11.07 -6.40
CA GLN A 121 10.62 10.15 -7.06
C GLN A 121 11.15 9.08 -6.10
N ILE A 122 11.56 9.47 -4.89
CA ILE A 122 12.00 8.55 -3.84
C ILE A 122 10.88 7.56 -3.49
N ASN A 123 9.65 8.06 -3.29
CA ASN A 123 8.51 7.20 -2.99
C ASN A 123 8.18 6.24 -4.13
N ALA A 124 8.19 6.72 -5.37
CA ALA A 124 7.95 5.89 -6.56
C ALA A 124 9.02 4.78 -6.68
N ALA A 125 10.30 5.11 -6.49
CA ALA A 125 11.38 4.13 -6.48
C ALA A 125 11.20 3.11 -5.35
N ALA A 126 10.85 3.55 -4.13
CA ALA A 126 10.64 2.67 -2.98
C ALA A 126 9.47 1.70 -3.20
N LEU A 127 8.36 2.19 -3.76
CA LEU A 127 7.20 1.36 -4.11
C LEU A 127 7.50 0.39 -5.27
N PHE A 128 8.36 0.79 -6.22
CA PHE A 128 8.80 -0.09 -7.29
C PHE A 128 9.68 -1.22 -6.73
N GLY A 129 10.63 -0.89 -5.86
CA GLY A 129 11.42 -1.89 -5.13
C GLY A 129 10.52 -2.81 -4.30
N PHE A 130 9.53 -2.27 -3.59
CA PHE A 130 8.54 -3.04 -2.85
C PHE A 130 7.77 -4.01 -3.75
N MET A 131 7.33 -3.57 -4.94
CA MET A 131 6.67 -4.44 -5.93
C MET A 131 7.57 -5.63 -6.33
N LEU A 132 8.87 -5.42 -6.52
CA LEU A 132 9.82 -6.49 -6.85
C LEU A 132 10.09 -7.45 -5.68
N ILE A 133 10.02 -6.96 -4.45
CA ILE A 133 10.20 -7.78 -3.24
C ILE A 133 8.96 -8.66 -2.96
N GLN A 134 7.76 -8.24 -3.37
CA GLN A 134 6.50 -8.98 -3.09
C GLN A 134 6.50 -10.45 -3.54
N PRO A 135 6.92 -10.82 -4.78
CA PRO A 135 7.00 -12.22 -5.19
C PRO A 135 7.99 -13.05 -4.34
N LEU A 136 9.14 -12.46 -4.00
CA LEU A 136 10.16 -13.10 -3.16
C LEU A 136 9.65 -13.32 -1.75
N ALA A 137 9.00 -12.31 -1.16
CA ALA A 137 8.38 -12.40 0.16
C ALA A 137 7.23 -13.41 0.17
N GLY A 138 6.44 -13.50 -0.91
CA GLY A 138 5.43 -14.53 -1.11
C GLY A 138 6.02 -15.93 -1.08
N ALA A 139 7.07 -16.18 -1.87
CA ALA A 139 7.75 -17.47 -1.90
C ALA A 139 8.40 -17.83 -0.55
N LEU A 140 8.89 -16.82 0.19
CA LEU A 140 9.42 -17.00 1.54
C LEU A 140 8.32 -17.35 2.54
N SER A 141 7.13 -16.74 2.41
CA SER A 141 5.93 -17.05 3.21
C SER A 141 5.46 -18.47 3.01
N ASP A 142 5.52 -18.97 1.78
CA ASP A 142 5.18 -20.36 1.47
C ASP A 142 6.17 -21.36 2.09
N ARG A 143 7.43 -20.96 2.35
CA ARG A 143 8.46 -21.83 2.96
C ARG A 143 8.52 -21.77 4.48
N ILE A 144 8.42 -20.58 5.08
CA ILE A 144 8.55 -20.37 6.54
C ILE A 144 7.19 -20.47 7.24
N GLY A 145 6.11 -20.28 6.48
CA GLY A 145 4.74 -20.20 6.99
C GLY A 145 4.34 -18.76 7.35
N ARG A 146 3.03 -18.50 7.27
CA ARG A 146 2.46 -17.15 7.46
C ARG A 146 2.56 -16.63 8.89
N LYS A 147 2.45 -17.50 9.90
CA LYS A 147 2.41 -17.10 11.31
C LYS A 147 3.73 -16.44 11.79
N PRO A 148 4.93 -17.00 11.50
CA PRO A 148 6.20 -16.33 11.82
C PRO A 148 6.36 -14.95 11.15
N LEU A 149 5.93 -14.81 9.89
CA LEU A 149 6.01 -13.54 9.15
C LEU A 149 5.13 -12.45 9.76
N MET A 150 3.90 -12.79 10.16
CA MET A 150 2.99 -11.84 10.79
C MET A 150 3.48 -11.39 12.17
N ILE A 151 4.08 -12.30 12.94
CA ILE A 151 4.72 -11.96 14.22
C ILE A 151 5.94 -11.07 13.98
N GLY A 152 6.78 -11.41 13.00
CA GLY A 152 7.93 -10.61 12.59
C GLY A 152 7.52 -9.20 12.16
N PHE A 153 6.47 -9.06 11.35
CA PHE A 153 5.87 -7.78 10.99
C PHE A 153 5.44 -6.98 12.23
N GLY A 154 4.75 -7.60 13.18
CA GLY A 154 4.31 -6.92 14.40
C GLY A 154 5.48 -6.42 15.25
N VAL A 155 6.48 -7.27 15.49
CA VAL A 155 7.65 -6.95 16.33
C VAL A 155 8.53 -5.91 15.64
N LEU A 156 8.91 -6.14 14.38
CA LEU A 156 9.74 -5.20 13.61
C LEU A 156 9.00 -3.90 13.36
N GLY A 157 7.69 -3.95 13.10
CA GLY A 157 6.84 -2.77 12.96
C GLY A 157 6.93 -1.90 14.20
N VAL A 158 6.64 -2.44 15.39
CA VAL A 158 6.66 -1.65 16.64
C VAL A 158 8.06 -1.13 16.96
N LEU A 159 9.09 -1.96 16.86
CA LEU A 159 10.46 -1.59 17.23
C LEU A 159 11.11 -0.63 16.24
N LEU A 160 10.87 -0.82 14.94
CA LEU A 160 11.55 -0.06 13.90
C LEU A 160 10.77 1.18 13.43
N THR A 161 9.46 1.30 13.71
CA THR A 161 8.70 2.51 13.30
C THR A 161 9.36 3.78 13.84
N TRP A 162 9.60 3.86 15.16
CA TRP A 162 10.24 5.03 15.75
C TRP A 162 11.58 5.36 15.09
N PRO A 163 12.59 4.46 15.08
CA PRO A 163 13.89 4.79 14.52
C PRO A 163 13.81 5.15 13.04
N ILE A 164 12.94 4.50 12.25
CA ILE A 164 12.72 4.86 10.84
C ILE A 164 12.32 6.33 10.71
N PHE A 165 11.32 6.79 11.47
CA PHE A 165 10.86 8.19 11.37
C PHE A 165 11.89 9.18 11.89
N THR A 166 12.55 8.91 13.02
CA THR A 166 13.57 9.82 13.57
C THR A 166 14.84 9.88 12.72
N THR A 167 15.25 8.77 12.10
CA THR A 167 16.39 8.78 11.19
C THR A 167 16.02 9.53 9.92
N LEU A 168 14.80 9.33 9.39
CA LEU A 168 14.35 10.02 8.18
C LEU A 168 14.26 11.54 8.34
N GLU A 169 14.00 12.04 9.55
CA GLU A 169 13.96 13.48 9.87
C GLU A 169 15.30 14.18 9.60
N SER A 170 16.42 13.51 9.90
CA SER A 170 17.77 14.08 9.78
C SER A 170 18.49 13.75 8.46
N VAL A 171 17.87 12.94 7.60
CA VAL A 171 18.47 12.51 6.34
C VAL A 171 18.14 13.52 5.24
N HIS A 172 19.18 14.09 4.62
CA HIS A 172 19.05 14.95 3.44
C HIS A 172 19.51 14.27 2.14
N SER A 173 20.04 13.05 2.22
CA SER A 173 20.46 12.27 1.05
C SER A 173 19.28 11.49 0.45
N PRO A 174 18.92 11.72 -0.84
CA PRO A 174 17.83 10.99 -1.50
C PRO A 174 18.01 9.46 -1.48
N MET A 175 19.25 8.98 -1.61
CA MET A 175 19.54 7.54 -1.63
C MET A 175 19.32 6.89 -0.25
N LEU A 176 19.72 7.57 0.82
CA LEU A 176 19.48 7.07 2.18
C LEU A 176 17.99 7.08 2.52
N ALA A 177 17.27 8.14 2.14
CA ALA A 177 15.82 8.20 2.30
C ALA A 177 15.12 7.05 1.55
N PHE A 178 15.53 6.76 0.31
CA PHE A 178 15.05 5.62 -0.46
C PHE A 178 15.28 4.28 0.26
N LEU A 179 16.49 4.01 0.76
CA LEU A 179 16.80 2.76 1.45
C LEU A 179 15.99 2.60 2.74
N ILE A 180 15.80 3.66 3.51
CA ILE A 180 14.99 3.66 4.73
C ILE A 180 13.52 3.37 4.39
N MET A 181 12.97 4.04 3.38
CA MET A 181 11.60 3.81 2.92
C MET A 181 11.41 2.38 2.39
N LEU A 182 12.37 1.87 1.62
CA LEU A 182 12.34 0.50 1.10
C LEU A 182 12.39 -0.52 2.26
N GLY A 183 13.22 -0.29 3.28
CA GLY A 183 13.28 -1.11 4.49
C GLY A 183 11.97 -1.10 5.26
N ALA A 184 11.35 0.08 5.42
CA ALA A 184 10.05 0.23 6.06
C ALA A 184 8.95 -0.57 5.32
N LEU A 185 8.91 -0.45 3.99
CA LEU A 185 8.01 -1.21 3.13
C LEU A 185 8.31 -2.71 3.18
N ALA A 186 9.58 -3.11 3.25
CA ALA A 186 9.98 -4.51 3.40
C ALA A 186 9.40 -5.13 4.68
N ILE A 187 9.31 -4.39 5.80
CA ILE A 187 8.65 -4.88 7.02
C ILE A 187 7.18 -5.20 6.75
N VAL A 188 6.48 -4.36 5.99
CA VAL A 188 5.05 -4.56 5.63
C VAL A 188 4.84 -5.81 4.76
N THR A 189 5.86 -6.27 4.03
CA THR A 189 5.73 -7.50 3.23
C THR A 189 5.32 -8.70 4.08
N GLY A 190 5.69 -8.75 5.37
CA GLY A 190 5.28 -9.80 6.29
C GLY A 190 3.77 -9.83 6.60
N TYR A 191 3.06 -8.72 6.39
CA TYR A 191 1.60 -8.66 6.46
C TYR A 191 0.93 -8.97 5.11
N THR A 192 1.57 -8.63 3.99
CA THR A 192 0.97 -8.73 2.65
C THR A 192 1.22 -10.06 1.93
N SER A 193 2.13 -10.90 2.45
CA SER A 193 2.59 -12.15 1.81
C SER A 193 1.90 -13.41 2.36
#